data_AF-A0A529HLT1-F1
#
_entry.id   AF-A0A529HLT1-F1
#
_cell.length_a   1.000
_cell.length_b   1.000
_cell.length_c   1.000
_cell.angle_alpha   90.00
_cell.angle_beta   90.00
_cell.angle_gamma   90.00
#
_symmetry.space_group_name_H-M   'P 1'
#
loop_
_entity.id
_entity.type
_entity.pdbx_description
1 polymer ?
#
loop_
_entity_poly.entity_id
_entity_poly.type
_entity_poly.pdbx_seq_one_letter_code
_entity_poly.pdbx_strand_id
1 'polypeptide(L)' 'RMPRSLTFCYRFLGEHLRFLADDYGERHACHATAEKIQTMLKKGSIKDIFDHGLHEFLAEFIRDNTRLGDEIALDYRFY' A
#
# COMPACT_ATOMS: atom_id res chain seq x y z
N ARG A 1 -13.88 11.36 -7.67
CA ARG A 1 -13.92 9.88 -7.86
C ARG A 1 -12.47 9.45 -8.15
N MET A 2 -12.01 8.29 -7.65
CA MET A 2 -10.71 8.08 -6.93
C MET A 2 -10.77 8.71 -5.53
N PRO A 3 -11.14 7.89 -4.52
CA PRO A 3 -10.20 7.05 -3.74
C PRO A 3 -10.58 5.56 -3.66
N ARG A 4 -11.85 5.23 -3.93
CA ARG A 4 -12.39 3.86 -3.73
C ARG A 4 -11.71 2.78 -4.58
N SER A 5 -11.26 3.12 -5.79
CA SER A 5 -10.51 2.18 -6.64
C SER A 5 -9.15 1.86 -6.04
N LEU A 6 -8.41 2.86 -5.55
CA LEU A 6 -7.10 2.65 -4.91
C LEU A 6 -7.25 1.84 -3.61
N THR A 7 -8.22 2.18 -2.77
CA THR A 7 -8.51 1.39 -1.55
C THR A 7 -8.81 -0.07 -1.89
N PHE A 8 -9.56 -0.33 -2.97
CA PHE A 8 -9.86 -1.68 -3.42
C PHE A 8 -8.61 -2.42 -3.91
N CYS A 9 -7.80 -1.80 -4.79
CA CYS A 9 -6.56 -2.39 -5.29
C CYS A 9 -5.60 -2.74 -4.14
N TYR A 10 -5.43 -1.82 -3.19
CA TYR A 10 -4.55 -2.03 -2.05
C TYR A 10 -5.10 -3.07 -1.07
N ARG A 11 -6.43 -3.21 -0.94
CA ARG A 11 -7.03 -4.31 -0.18
C ARG A 11 -6.63 -5.66 -0.77
N PHE A 12 -6.82 -5.82 -2.07
CA PHE A 12 -6.50 -7.05 -2.79
C PHE A 12 -4.99 -7.35 -2.76
N LEU A 13 -4.15 -6.34 -2.94
CA LEU A 13 -2.70 -6.49 -2.81
C LEU A 13 -2.29 -6.94 -1.39
N GLY A 14 -2.89 -6.36 -0.34
CA GLY A 14 -2.64 -6.81 1.04
C GLY A 14 -3.09 -8.24 1.30
N GLU A 15 -4.22 -8.68 0.72
CA GLU A 15 -4.66 -10.08 0.76
C GLU A 15 -3.62 -11.01 0.11
N HIS A 16 -3.09 -10.66 -1.07
CA HIS A 16 -2.05 -11.43 -1.74
C HIS A 16 -0.73 -11.48 -0.98
N LEU A 17 -0.28 -10.35 -0.45
CA LEU A 17 0.91 -10.32 0.40
C LEU A 17 0.71 -11.24 1.60
N ARG A 18 -0.45 -11.22 2.25
CA ARG A 18 -0.74 -12.13 3.35
C ARG A 18 -0.66 -13.60 2.94
N PHE A 19 -1.18 -13.99 1.78
CA PHE A 19 -1.01 -15.36 1.29
C PHE A 19 0.46 -15.74 1.11
N LEU A 20 1.29 -14.83 0.61
CA LEU A 20 2.73 -15.05 0.51
C LEU A 20 3.39 -15.16 1.90
N ALA A 21 3.02 -14.33 2.88
CA ALA A 21 3.54 -14.48 4.25
C ALA A 21 3.14 -15.82 4.88
N ASP A 22 1.91 -16.27 4.65
CA ASP A 22 1.41 -17.54 5.18
C ASP A 22 2.13 -18.74 4.53
N ASP A 23 2.44 -18.65 3.22
CA ASP A 23 3.13 -19.70 2.45
C ASP A 23 4.63 -19.77 2.77
N TYR A 24 5.31 -18.63 2.84
CA TYR A 24 6.75 -18.55 3.13
C TYR A 24 7.07 -18.53 4.62
N GLY A 25 6.05 -18.36 5.49
CA GLY A 25 6.20 -18.33 6.94
C GLY A 25 6.90 -17.09 7.50
N GLU A 26 7.12 -16.06 6.68
CA GLU A 26 7.85 -14.85 7.05
C GLU A 26 7.11 -13.58 6.61
N ARG A 27 7.23 -12.54 7.44
CA ARG A 27 6.68 -11.21 7.15
C ARG A 27 7.82 -10.24 6.87
N HIS A 28 7.83 -9.70 5.66
CA HIS A 28 8.84 -8.75 5.19
C HIS A 28 8.40 -7.27 5.24
N ALA A 29 9.28 -6.36 4.80
CA ALA A 29 9.04 -4.92 4.80
C ALA A 29 7.85 -4.52 3.91
N CYS A 30 7.65 -5.21 2.79
CA CYS A 30 6.55 -4.95 1.86
C CYS A 30 5.17 -4.98 2.54
N HIS A 31 4.99 -5.83 3.56
CA HIS A 31 3.72 -5.95 4.29
C HIS A 31 3.41 -4.70 5.12
N ALA A 32 4.43 -4.17 5.80
CA ALA A 32 4.28 -2.97 6.61
C ALA A 32 4.01 -1.74 5.71
N THR A 33 4.70 -1.64 4.57
CA THR A 33 4.47 -0.57 3.60
C THR A 33 3.06 -0.65 2.99
N ALA A 34 2.59 -1.85 2.63
CA ALA A 34 1.22 -2.04 2.15
C ALA A 34 0.15 -1.65 3.18
N GLU A 35 0.35 -1.99 4.47
CA GLU A 35 -0.55 -1.60 5.57
C GLU A 35 -0.56 -0.09 5.81
N LYS A 36 0.60 0.57 5.72
CA LYS A 36 0.72 2.03 5.80
C LYS A 36 -0.14 2.68 4.71
N ILE A 37 0.03 2.26 3.46
CA ILE A 37 -0.70 2.82 2.32
C ILE A 37 -2.21 2.54 2.45
N GLN A 38 -2.60 1.33 2.86
CA GLN A 38 -4.01 1.02 3.12
C GLN A 38 -4.61 1.95 4.19
N THR A 39 -3.90 2.22 5.28
CA THR A 39 -4.36 3.09 6.36
C THR A 39 -4.51 4.54 5.89
N MET A 40 -3.60 5.00 5.04
CA MET A 40 -3.69 6.31 4.38
C MET A 40 -4.90 6.39 3.42
N LEU A 41 -5.23 5.29 2.73
CA LEU A 41 -6.38 5.18 1.83
C LEU A 41 -7.72 4.90 2.53
N LYS A 42 -7.78 4.92 3.87
CA LYS A 42 -9.06 4.79 4.60
C LYS A 42 -9.88 6.07 4.46
N LYS A 43 -11.21 5.91 4.43
CA LYS A 43 -12.17 7.01 4.18
C LYS A 43 -11.99 8.20 5.15
N GLY A 44 -11.63 7.96 6.41
CA GLY A 44 -11.33 9.01 7.38
C GLY A 44 -10.12 9.83 6.97
N SER A 45 -8.97 9.17 6.83
CA SER A 45 -7.70 9.76 6.40
C SER A 45 -7.82 10.53 5.08
N ILE A 46 -8.55 10.00 4.09
CA ILE A 46 -8.73 10.66 2.79
C ILE A 46 -9.43 12.01 2.93
N LYS A 47 -10.45 12.12 3.77
CA LYS A 47 -11.14 13.39 3.96
C LYS A 47 -10.16 14.43 4.50
N ASP A 48 -9.37 14.05 5.51
CA ASP A 48 -8.38 14.94 6.11
C ASP A 48 -7.29 15.32 5.10
N ILE A 49 -6.89 14.40 4.23
CA ILE A 49 -5.97 14.62 3.09
C ILE A 49 -6.50 15.68 2.13
N PHE A 50 -7.79 15.60 1.74
CA PHE A 50 -8.37 16.61 0.85
C PHE A 50 -8.47 17.98 1.54
N ASP A 51 -8.68 17.99 2.86
CA ASP A 51 -8.74 19.22 3.65
C ASP A 51 -7.33 19.85 3.87
N HIS A 52 -6.25 19.05 3.92
CA HIS A 52 -4.88 19.49 4.24
C HIS A 52 -3.89 19.56 3.06
N GLY A 53 -4.16 18.89 1.93
CA GLY A 53 -3.29 18.94 0.75
C GLY A 53 -3.30 17.67 -0.12
N LEU A 54 -3.95 17.74 -1.29
CA LEU A 54 -4.03 16.61 -2.23
C LEU A 54 -2.67 16.31 -2.89
N HIS A 55 -1.87 17.33 -3.20
CA HIS A 55 -0.61 17.15 -3.90
C HIS A 55 0.41 16.41 -3.03
N GLU A 56 0.48 16.80 -1.76
CA GLU A 56 1.33 16.19 -0.72
C GLU A 56 0.98 14.72 -0.55
N PHE A 57 -0.31 14.41 -0.48
CA PHE A 57 -0.79 13.03 -0.45
C PHE A 57 -0.40 12.24 -1.69
N LEU A 58 -0.61 12.79 -2.89
CA LEU A 58 -0.26 12.08 -4.12
C LEU A 58 1.25 11.83 -4.21
N ALA A 59 2.08 12.78 -3.80
CA ALA A 59 3.52 12.62 -3.76
C ALA A 59 3.96 11.54 -2.75
N GLU A 60 3.39 11.52 -1.55
CA GLU A 60 3.65 10.46 -0.57
C GLU A 60 3.16 9.10 -1.07
N PHE A 61 1.96 9.03 -1.62
CA PHE A 61 1.39 7.81 -2.16
C PHE A 61 2.23 7.23 -3.30
N ILE A 62 2.68 8.05 -4.24
CA ILE A 62 3.54 7.59 -5.35
C ILE A 62 4.85 7.04 -4.80
N ARG A 63 5.49 7.75 -3.86
CA ARG A 63 6.75 7.32 -3.24
C ARG A 63 6.59 5.98 -2.50
N ASP A 64 5.56 5.85 -1.68
CA ASP A 64 5.31 4.62 -0.92
C ASP A 64 4.94 3.46 -1.87
N ASN A 65 4.20 3.74 -2.95
CA ASN A 65 3.86 2.74 -3.97
C ASN A 65 5.08 2.23 -4.73
N THR A 66 6.02 3.11 -5.11
CA THR A 66 7.29 2.72 -5.72
C THR A 66 8.11 1.86 -4.75
N ARG A 67 8.27 2.33 -3.51
CA ARG A 67 8.98 1.59 -2.46
C ARG A 67 8.39 0.19 -2.25
N LEU A 68 7.07 0.08 -2.20
CA LEU A 68 6.39 -1.21 -2.07
C LEU A 68 6.73 -2.15 -3.23
N GLY A 69 6.75 -1.65 -4.47
CA GLY A 69 7.15 -2.45 -5.63
C GLY A 69 8.57 -2.99 -5.49
N ASP A 70 9.50 -2.15 -5.06
CA ASP A 70 10.91 -2.53 -4.84
C ASP A 70 11.04 -3.57 -3.71
N GLU A 71 10.32 -3.37 -2.59
CA GLU A 71 10.31 -4.33 -1.46
C GLU A 71 9.74 -5.69 -1.89
N ILE A 72 8.63 -5.73 -2.64
CA ILE A 72 8.06 -6.98 -3.15
C ILE A 72 9.06 -7.73 -4.04
N ALA A 73 9.73 -7.01 -4.95
CA ALA A 73 10.71 -7.61 -5.85
C ALA A 73 11.93 -8.17 -5.08
N LEU A 74 12.39 -7.48 -4.04
CA LEU A 74 13.50 -7.92 -3.19
C LEU A 74 13.12 -9.11 -2.30
N ASP A 75 11.95 -9.04 -1.67
CA ASP A 75 11.50 -9.98 -0.64
C ASP A 75 11.11 -11.34 -1.25
N TYR A 76 10.41 -11.34 -2.39
CA TYR A 76 9.89 -12.56 -3.02
C TYR A 76 10.62 -12.98 -4.30
N ARG A 77 11.59 -12.18 -4.79
CA ARG A 77 12.47 -12.51 -5.92
C ARG A 77 11.74 -13.17 -7.11
N PHE A 78 10.63 -12.57 -7.54
CA PHE A 78 9.92 -13.00 -8.76
C PHE A 78 10.84 -12.78 -9.97
N TYR A 79 11.56 -13.84 -10.40
CA TYR A 79 12.32 -13.91 -11.65
C TYR A 79 11.42 -14.39 -12.80
#